data_AF-A0A940CG02-F1
#
_entry.id   AF-A0A940CG02-F1
#
_cell.length_a   1.000
_cell.length_b   1.000
_cell.length_c   1.000
_cell.angle_alpha   90.00
_cell.angle_beta   90.00
_cell.angle_gamma   90.00
#
_symmetry.space_group_name_H-M   'P 1'
#
loop_
_entity.id
_entity.type
_entity.pdbx_description
1 polymer ?
#
loop_
_entity_poly.entity_id
_entity_poly.type
_entity_poly.pdbx_seq_one_letter_code
_entity_poly.pdbx_strand_id
1 'polypeptide(L)'
;MSSNNYDIPTIYVGYDPREDLAYKVLKHSAYKYASGPLNVYPIKQDLLRRVGLYRRAWELGSSSLPKPSSDKDIQHRDIFDGRPFATDFSFSRFLVPFLHRLEGWALFMDCDMFFRSDPLELFKKYNDQKYAIYCVKHDYAPTETIKMYGNEQYQYSRKNWSSVVMFNCSHKGHKNYTVDDVSTKPGLWLHNFMWLEDKDIGELPEEWNWLDGHSPASLDAKNVHFTRGGPWFRGAVWEPINEQDEIYAQEWLGLSQEIK
;
A
#
# COMPACT_ATOMS: atom_id res chain seq x y z
N MET A 1 -30.00 21.44 3.03
CA MET A 1 -28.94 22.39 3.44
C MET A 1 -27.62 21.77 3.03
N SER A 2 -27.00 22.28 1.97
CA SER A 2 -25.71 21.82 1.46
C SER A 2 -24.60 22.36 2.36
N SER A 3 -24.19 21.59 3.36
CA SER A 3 -22.91 21.84 4.02
C SER A 3 -21.81 21.48 3.03
N ASN A 4 -21.26 22.49 2.35
CA ASN A 4 -19.97 22.39 1.67
C ASN A 4 -18.89 22.15 2.74
N ASN A 5 -18.78 20.92 3.22
CA ASN A 5 -17.62 20.49 3.96
C ASN A 5 -16.60 20.06 2.89
N TYR A 6 -15.73 20.97 2.49
CA TYR A 6 -14.56 20.61 1.69
C TYR A 6 -13.61 19.86 2.63
N ASP A 7 -13.91 18.58 2.88
CA ASP A 7 -12.97 17.70 3.56
C ASP A 7 -11.70 17.65 2.70
N ILE A 8 -10.58 18.01 3.31
CA ILE A 8 -9.28 18.03 2.66
C ILE A 8 -8.96 16.58 2.24
N PRO A 9 -8.67 16.32 0.95
CA PRO A 9 -8.28 14.99 0.48
C PRO A 9 -7.19 14.40 1.36
N THR A 10 -7.33 13.12 1.71
CA THR A 10 -6.48 12.47 2.70
C THR A 10 -5.87 11.19 2.14
N ILE A 11 -4.54 11.09 2.27
CA ILE A 11 -3.74 9.91 1.95
C ILE A 11 -3.28 9.28 3.26
N TYR A 12 -3.59 7.99 3.43
CA TYR A 12 -3.04 7.14 4.47
C TYR A 12 -1.95 6.26 3.88
N VAL A 13 -0.77 6.28 4.49
CA VAL A 13 0.39 5.54 4.00
C VAL A 13 0.70 4.39 4.95
N GLY A 14 0.87 3.19 4.39
CA GLY A 14 1.39 2.04 5.15
C GLY A 14 2.75 2.39 5.74
N TYR A 15 2.93 2.25 7.06
CA TYR A 15 4.16 2.68 7.72
C TYR A 15 4.89 1.48 8.34
N ASP A 16 6.16 1.33 7.96
CA ASP A 16 7.11 0.43 8.58
C ASP A 16 8.32 1.26 9.04
N PRO A 17 8.74 1.21 10.32
CA PRO A 17 9.89 1.97 10.79
C PRO A 17 11.19 1.67 10.03
N ARG A 18 11.31 0.47 9.43
CA ARG A 18 12.47 0.07 8.60
C ARG A 18 12.51 0.80 7.26
N GLU A 19 11.38 1.35 6.83
CA GLU A 19 11.18 2.04 5.55
C GLU A 19 10.79 3.53 5.74
N ASP A 20 11.22 4.13 6.86
CA ASP A 20 10.88 5.52 7.21
C ASP A 20 11.30 6.54 6.13
N LEU A 21 12.44 6.32 5.48
CA LEU A 21 12.90 7.17 4.38
C LEU A 21 11.96 7.07 3.16
N ALA A 22 11.50 5.88 2.81
CA ALA A 22 10.55 5.68 1.72
C ALA A 22 9.23 6.41 2.00
N TYR A 23 8.69 6.26 3.22
CA TYR A 23 7.52 7.03 3.67
C TYR A 23 7.73 8.55 3.55
N LYS A 24 8.89 9.07 3.97
CA LYS A 24 9.20 10.50 3.89
C LYS A 24 9.26 10.98 2.44
N VAL A 25 9.82 10.20 1.52
CA VAL A 25 9.86 10.53 0.09
C VAL A 25 8.45 10.51 -0.52
N LEU A 26 7.63 9.51 -0.20
CA LEU A 26 6.23 9.50 -0.65
C LEU A 26 5.49 10.74 -0.15
N LYS A 27 5.61 11.05 1.14
CA LYS A 27 4.98 12.24 1.74
C LYS A 27 5.45 13.53 1.09
N HIS A 28 6.76 13.67 0.87
CA HIS A 28 7.36 14.85 0.26
C HIS A 28 6.89 15.03 -1.19
N SER A 29 6.95 13.98 -2.00
CA SER A 29 6.47 14.02 -3.39
C SER A 29 4.97 14.32 -3.47
N ALA A 30 4.15 13.75 -2.60
CA ALA A 30 2.72 14.07 -2.54
C ALA A 30 2.48 15.56 -2.32
N TYR A 31 3.17 16.20 -1.36
CA TYR A 31 3.04 17.64 -1.14
C TYR A 31 3.64 18.49 -2.25
N LYS A 32 4.78 18.06 -2.82
CA LYS A 32 5.46 18.77 -3.90
C LYS A 32 4.59 18.91 -5.14
N TYR A 33 3.85 17.87 -5.50
CA TYR A 33 3.03 17.82 -6.72
C TYR A 33 1.56 18.17 -6.51
N ALA A 34 1.06 18.21 -5.27
CA ALA A 34 -0.34 18.54 -4.98
C ALA A 34 -0.70 19.95 -5.45
N SER A 35 -1.78 20.06 -6.24
CA SER A 35 -2.30 21.37 -6.69
C SER A 35 -3.08 22.14 -5.62
N GLY A 36 -3.20 21.61 -4.41
CA GLY A 36 -3.98 22.19 -3.32
C GLY A 36 -3.78 21.46 -1.99
N PRO A 37 -4.58 21.80 -0.97
CA PRO A 37 -4.48 21.18 0.35
C PRO A 37 -4.65 19.65 0.27
N LEU A 38 -3.76 18.95 0.97
CA LEU A 38 -3.71 17.49 1.04
C LEU A 38 -3.29 17.11 2.45
N ASN A 39 -3.86 16.04 3.00
CA ASN A 39 -3.38 15.42 4.23
C ASN A 39 -2.62 14.14 3.89
N VAL A 40 -1.48 13.90 4.54
CA VAL A 40 -0.72 12.65 4.40
C VAL A 40 -0.33 12.11 5.78
N TYR A 41 -0.93 10.98 6.17
CA TYR A 41 -0.77 10.36 7.49
C TYR A 41 -0.21 8.94 7.41
N PRO A 42 0.76 8.56 8.27
CA PRO A 42 1.21 7.19 8.37
C PRO A 42 0.24 6.34 9.20
N ILE A 43 -0.01 5.10 8.77
CA ILE A 43 -0.75 4.10 9.54
C ILE A 43 0.21 3.36 10.47
N LYS A 44 0.41 3.90 11.68
CA LYS A 44 1.35 3.33 12.66
C LYS A 44 0.69 2.25 13.52
N GLN A 45 1.19 1.02 13.42
CA GLN A 45 0.56 -0.14 14.05
C GLN A 45 0.57 -0.07 15.59
N ASP A 46 1.62 0.47 16.20
CA ASP A 46 1.74 0.68 17.65
C ASP A 46 0.63 1.59 18.18
N LEU A 47 0.34 2.69 17.48
CA LEU A 47 -0.74 3.61 17.83
C LEU A 47 -2.11 2.93 17.66
N LEU A 48 -2.32 2.20 16.56
CA LEU A 48 -3.57 1.48 16.31
C LEU A 48 -3.86 0.43 17.38
N ARG A 49 -2.84 -0.29 17.84
CA ARG A 49 -2.96 -1.24 18.95
C ARG A 49 -3.32 -0.52 20.25
N ARG A 50 -2.65 0.59 20.55
CA ARG A 50 -2.90 1.39 21.75
C ARG A 50 -4.33 1.91 21.82
N VAL A 51 -4.92 2.32 20.69
CA VAL A 51 -6.30 2.81 20.63
C VAL A 51 -7.34 1.70 20.37
N GLY A 52 -6.92 0.43 20.30
CA GLY A 52 -7.82 -0.72 20.16
C GLY A 52 -8.37 -0.96 18.75
N LEU A 53 -7.82 -0.31 17.72
CA LEU A 53 -8.26 -0.48 16.32
C LEU A 53 -7.54 -1.63 15.59
N TYR A 54 -6.46 -2.16 16.15
CA TYR A 54 -5.72 -3.26 15.55
C TYR A 54 -5.26 -4.27 16.61
N ARG A 55 -5.62 -5.54 16.43
CA ARG A 55 -5.30 -6.60 17.39
C ARG A 55 -4.79 -7.89 16.76
N ARG A 56 -4.51 -7.89 15.45
CA ARG A 56 -3.90 -9.03 14.76
C ARG A 56 -2.55 -9.36 15.38
N ALA A 57 -2.36 -10.58 15.86
CA ALA A 57 -1.08 -11.03 16.37
C ALA A 57 -0.25 -11.68 15.26
N TRP A 58 1.04 -11.82 15.50
CA TRP A 58 1.98 -12.48 14.60
C TRP A 58 2.97 -13.31 15.42
N GLU A 59 3.51 -14.33 14.78
CA GLU A 59 4.59 -15.17 15.31
C GLU A 59 5.89 -14.90 14.54
N LEU A 60 7.03 -14.96 15.23
CA LEU A 60 8.36 -14.97 14.60
C LEU A 60 8.68 -16.40 14.17
N GLY A 61 8.94 -16.62 12.87
CA GLY A 61 9.65 -17.83 12.44
C GLY A 61 9.25 -18.45 11.10
N SER A 62 10.26 -18.67 10.28
CA SER A 62 10.53 -19.85 9.46
C SER A 62 9.49 -20.32 8.46
N SER A 63 9.81 -20.01 7.22
CA SER A 63 9.47 -20.78 6.04
C SER A 63 9.85 -22.25 6.22
N SER A 64 8.85 -22.99 6.72
CA SER A 64 8.79 -24.43 7.01
C SER A 64 9.25 -24.89 8.41
N LEU A 65 8.23 -25.21 9.24
CA LEU A 65 8.22 -25.99 10.51
C LEU A 65 8.32 -25.22 11.86
N PRO A 66 7.75 -25.78 12.95
CA PRO A 66 7.28 -25.02 14.13
C PRO A 66 8.38 -24.68 15.16
N LYS A 67 9.61 -24.43 14.73
CA LYS A 67 10.66 -23.70 15.48
C LYS A 67 11.63 -23.02 14.49
N PRO A 68 12.11 -21.79 14.78
CA PRO A 68 13.11 -21.11 13.96
C PRO A 68 14.36 -21.98 13.76
N SER A 69 14.83 -22.11 12.52
CA SER A 69 16.03 -22.89 12.17
C SER A 69 17.34 -22.14 12.45
N SER A 70 17.28 -20.81 12.66
CA SER A 70 18.40 -20.00 13.16
C SER A 70 17.94 -18.62 13.66
N ASP A 71 18.79 -17.93 14.42
CA ASP A 71 18.60 -16.54 14.90
C ASP A 71 18.48 -15.49 13.77
N LYS A 72 18.57 -15.89 12.50
CA LYS A 72 18.51 -15.02 11.32
C LYS A 72 17.11 -14.94 10.68
N ASP A 73 16.17 -15.73 11.18
CA ASP A 73 14.83 -15.86 10.61
C ASP A 73 13.85 -14.88 11.27
N ILE A 74 13.80 -13.67 10.74
CA ILE A 74 12.96 -12.56 11.23
C ILE A 74 11.60 -12.47 10.52
N GLN A 75 11.22 -13.49 9.73
CA GLN A 75 9.98 -13.46 8.97
C GLN A 75 8.78 -13.50 9.92
N HIS A 76 7.98 -12.43 9.93
CA HIS A 76 6.69 -12.43 10.60
C HIS A 76 5.71 -13.35 9.88
N ARG A 77 5.01 -14.18 10.64
CA ARG A 77 3.89 -14.99 10.18
C ARG A 77 2.61 -14.58 10.87
N ASP A 78 1.54 -14.54 10.11
CA ASP A 78 0.23 -14.27 10.65
C ASP A 78 -0.29 -15.50 11.44
N ILE A 79 -0.77 -15.28 12.66
CA ILE A 79 -1.27 -16.40 13.49
C ILE A 79 -2.56 -17.03 12.95
N PHE A 80 -3.30 -16.29 12.11
CA PHE A 80 -4.62 -16.73 11.66
C PHE A 80 -4.57 -17.61 10.42
N ASP A 81 -3.60 -17.40 9.52
CA ASP A 81 -3.42 -18.22 8.33
C ASP A 81 -2.03 -18.88 8.19
N GLY A 82 -1.10 -18.62 9.11
CA GLY A 82 0.26 -19.17 9.11
C GLY A 82 1.15 -18.66 7.98
N ARG A 83 0.68 -17.69 7.19
CA ARG A 83 1.41 -17.18 6.03
C ARG A 83 2.33 -16.04 6.45
N PRO A 84 3.46 -15.87 5.75
CA PRO A 84 4.35 -14.76 6.01
C PRO A 84 3.80 -13.47 5.41
N PHE A 85 4.18 -12.36 6.03
CA PHE A 85 3.93 -11.03 5.51
C PHE A 85 5.17 -10.14 5.69
N ALA A 86 5.42 -9.25 4.74
CA ALA A 86 6.71 -8.56 4.64
C ALA A 86 6.79 -7.27 5.48
N THR A 87 5.66 -6.57 5.62
CA THR A 87 5.61 -5.23 6.23
C THR A 87 4.51 -5.10 7.28
N ASP A 88 4.71 -4.20 8.24
CA ASP A 88 3.77 -3.96 9.35
C ASP A 88 2.39 -3.46 8.90
N PHE A 89 2.30 -2.96 7.67
CA PHE A 89 1.09 -2.43 7.05
C PHE A 89 0.38 -3.40 6.11
N SER A 90 0.82 -4.66 6.03
CA SER A 90 0.19 -5.69 5.19
C SER A 90 -1.33 -5.77 5.44
N PHE A 91 -1.76 -5.65 6.70
CA PHE A 91 -3.18 -5.70 7.08
C PHE A 91 -3.74 -4.37 7.57
N SER A 92 -2.94 -3.50 8.19
CA SER A 92 -3.44 -2.22 8.73
C SER A 92 -3.95 -1.28 7.63
N ARG A 93 -3.52 -1.46 6.38
CA ARG A 93 -4.05 -0.76 5.19
C ARG A 93 -5.57 -0.84 5.06
N PHE A 94 -6.17 -1.94 5.51
CA PHE A 94 -7.60 -2.14 5.40
C PHE A 94 -8.40 -1.46 6.51
N LEU A 95 -7.73 -0.76 7.43
CA LEU A 95 -8.40 0.10 8.43
C LEU A 95 -8.79 1.47 7.87
N VAL A 96 -8.39 1.84 6.65
CA VAL A 96 -8.61 3.17 6.07
C VAL A 96 -10.06 3.66 6.18
N PRO A 97 -11.09 2.87 5.86
CA PRO A 97 -12.48 3.30 6.06
C PRO A 97 -12.78 3.75 7.50
N PHE A 98 -12.27 3.04 8.50
CA PHE A 98 -12.48 3.37 9.91
C PHE A 98 -11.65 4.57 10.36
N LEU A 99 -10.40 4.67 9.90
CA LEU A 99 -9.53 5.83 10.15
C LEU A 99 -10.10 7.11 9.54
N HIS A 100 -10.85 6.96 8.45
CA HIS A 100 -11.56 8.03 7.78
C HIS A 100 -13.03 8.17 8.26
N ARG A 101 -13.36 7.60 9.43
CA ARG A 101 -14.66 7.74 10.11
C ARG A 101 -15.87 7.26 9.28
N LEU A 102 -15.64 6.33 8.34
CA LEU A 102 -16.66 5.77 7.44
C LEU A 102 -17.36 6.84 6.56
N GLU A 103 -16.67 7.92 6.26
CA GLU A 103 -17.20 9.04 5.48
C GLU A 103 -16.24 9.42 4.35
N GLY A 104 -16.76 9.86 3.21
CA GLY A 104 -15.94 10.46 2.14
C GLY A 104 -14.97 9.51 1.44
N TRP A 105 -13.99 10.11 0.77
CA TRP A 105 -12.98 9.42 -0.05
C TRP A 105 -11.59 9.56 0.56
N ALA A 106 -10.87 8.44 0.69
CA ALA A 106 -9.49 8.41 1.17
C ALA A 106 -8.63 7.51 0.30
N LEU A 107 -7.37 7.90 0.10
CA LEU A 107 -6.39 7.11 -0.62
C LEU A 107 -5.51 6.33 0.35
N PHE A 108 -5.34 5.04 0.13
CA PHE A 108 -4.28 4.23 0.73
C PHE A 108 -3.10 4.08 -0.23
N MET A 109 -1.88 4.10 0.29
CA MET A 109 -0.65 3.79 -0.45
C MET A 109 0.36 3.02 0.40
N ASP A 110 1.09 2.08 -0.21
CA ASP A 110 2.31 1.51 0.39
C ASP A 110 3.43 2.58 0.42
N CYS A 111 4.38 2.48 1.35
CA CYS A 111 5.39 3.54 1.57
C CYS A 111 6.52 3.58 0.53
N ASP A 112 6.74 2.49 -0.20
CA ASP A 112 7.76 2.29 -1.22
C ASP A 112 7.36 2.90 -2.58
N MET A 113 6.67 4.04 -2.53
CA MET A 113 6.14 4.75 -3.69
C MET A 113 6.56 6.22 -3.74
N PHE A 114 6.41 6.86 -4.89
CA PHE A 114 6.45 8.32 -4.99
C PHE A 114 5.60 8.84 -6.15
N PHE A 115 5.03 10.05 -5.96
CA PHE A 115 4.28 10.74 -7.01
C PHE A 115 5.20 11.45 -8.00
N ARG A 116 4.76 11.47 -9.25
CA ARG A 116 5.31 12.29 -10.35
C ARG A 116 4.28 13.27 -10.94
N SER A 117 3.05 13.23 -10.41
CA SER A 117 1.91 14.02 -10.88
C SER A 117 1.03 14.46 -9.71
N ASP A 118 0.03 15.31 -9.97
CA ASP A 118 -0.86 15.84 -8.93
C ASP A 118 -1.74 14.73 -8.31
N PRO A 119 -1.52 14.33 -7.04
CA PRO A 119 -2.34 13.32 -6.38
C PRO A 119 -3.82 13.71 -6.28
N LEU A 120 -4.15 15.01 -6.35
CA LEU A 120 -5.55 15.46 -6.31
C LEU A 120 -6.33 15.07 -7.58
N GLU A 121 -5.66 14.71 -8.68
CA GLU A 121 -6.34 14.13 -9.84
C GLU A 121 -7.09 12.85 -9.49
N LEU A 122 -6.55 12.02 -8.59
CA LEU A 122 -7.20 10.78 -8.18
C LEU A 122 -8.56 11.06 -7.53
N PHE A 123 -8.62 12.00 -6.60
CA PHE A 123 -9.85 12.38 -5.90
C PHE A 123 -10.86 13.09 -6.81
N LYS A 124 -10.37 13.86 -7.79
CA LYS A 124 -11.23 14.57 -8.77
C LYS A 124 -11.85 13.61 -9.79
N LYS A 125 -11.10 12.61 -10.25
CA LYS A 125 -11.49 11.71 -11.34
C LYS A 125 -12.18 10.43 -10.86
N TYR A 126 -11.78 9.88 -9.72
CA TYR A 126 -12.24 8.58 -9.21
C TYR A 126 -13.08 8.75 -7.94
N ASN A 127 -14.29 9.28 -8.12
CA ASN A 127 -15.24 9.56 -7.04
C ASN A 127 -16.68 9.12 -7.34
N ASP A 128 -16.86 8.21 -8.30
CA ASP A 128 -18.18 7.65 -8.63
C ASP A 128 -18.69 6.81 -7.46
N GLN A 129 -19.88 7.17 -6.97
CA GLN A 129 -20.53 6.53 -5.82
C GLN A 129 -20.95 5.08 -6.09
N LYS A 130 -20.91 4.62 -7.35
CA LYS A 130 -21.10 3.22 -7.70
C LYS A 130 -20.04 2.30 -7.08
N TYR A 131 -18.80 2.76 -6.97
CA TYR A 131 -17.69 1.92 -6.56
C TYR A 131 -17.38 2.10 -5.07
N ALA A 132 -17.13 0.98 -4.40
CA ALA A 132 -16.64 0.95 -3.03
C ALA A 132 -15.16 1.34 -2.96
N ILE A 133 -14.40 0.88 -3.95
CA ILE A 133 -12.97 1.15 -4.08
C ILE A 133 -12.58 1.32 -5.54
N TYR A 134 -11.46 1.99 -5.78
CA TYR A 134 -10.70 1.88 -7.01
C TYR A 134 -9.28 1.38 -6.72
N CYS A 135 -8.77 0.52 -7.58
CA CYS A 135 -7.38 0.07 -7.56
C CYS A 135 -6.88 -0.24 -8.97
N VAL A 136 -5.58 -0.33 -9.17
CA VAL A 136 -5.03 -0.86 -10.42
C VAL A 136 -5.16 -2.38 -10.42
N LYS A 137 -5.73 -2.94 -11.50
CA LYS A 137 -6.02 -4.37 -11.65
C LYS A 137 -4.87 -5.11 -12.32
N HIS A 138 -3.71 -5.13 -11.65
CA HIS A 138 -2.51 -5.80 -12.14
C HIS A 138 -2.70 -7.31 -12.40
N ASP A 139 -2.13 -7.80 -13.49
CA ASP A 139 -1.92 -9.23 -13.74
C ASP A 139 -0.48 -9.60 -13.35
N TYR A 140 -0.22 -9.61 -12.04
CA TYR A 140 1.12 -9.74 -11.49
C TYR A 140 1.36 -11.13 -10.86
N ALA A 141 2.11 -11.97 -11.60
CA ALA A 141 2.53 -13.31 -11.18
C ALA A 141 4.07 -13.42 -11.16
N PRO A 142 4.75 -12.88 -10.12
CA PRO A 142 6.21 -12.89 -10.06
C PRO A 142 6.74 -14.31 -9.94
N THR A 143 7.88 -14.56 -10.58
CA THR A 143 8.57 -15.87 -10.58
C THR A 143 9.57 -16.00 -9.45
N GLU A 144 9.99 -14.87 -8.86
CA GLU A 144 10.85 -14.83 -7.69
C GLU A 144 10.13 -15.37 -6.45
N THR A 145 10.82 -16.24 -5.71
CA THR A 145 10.30 -16.89 -4.50
C THR A 145 10.70 -16.18 -3.20
N ILE A 146 11.63 -15.22 -3.28
CA ILE A 146 12.18 -14.47 -2.13
C ILE A 146 12.10 -12.98 -2.43
N LYS A 147 11.52 -12.21 -1.50
CA LYS A 147 11.45 -10.74 -1.47
C LYS A 147 12.64 -10.13 -0.72
N MET A 148 12.68 -8.79 -0.69
CA MET A 148 13.51 -8.03 0.24
C MET A 148 13.37 -8.52 1.69
N TYR A 149 14.47 -8.41 2.44
CA TYR A 149 14.65 -8.96 3.80
C TYR A 149 14.61 -10.49 3.92
N GLY A 150 14.72 -11.23 2.81
CA GLY A 150 14.68 -12.70 2.82
C GLY A 150 13.27 -13.27 3.01
N ASN A 151 12.24 -12.43 2.89
CA ASN A 151 10.86 -12.83 3.09
C ASN A 151 10.35 -13.71 1.95
N GLU A 152 9.48 -14.68 2.23
CA GLU A 152 8.91 -15.53 1.18
C GLU A 152 7.91 -14.76 0.28
N GLN A 153 7.95 -15.05 -1.02
CA GLN A 153 7.04 -14.49 -2.00
C GLN A 153 5.99 -15.51 -2.43
N TYR A 154 4.72 -15.21 -2.15
CA TYR A 154 3.59 -16.04 -2.60
C TYR A 154 2.93 -15.42 -3.83
N GLN A 155 2.52 -16.29 -4.75
CA GLN A 155 1.56 -15.95 -5.80
C GLN A 155 0.15 -16.06 -5.23
N TYR A 156 -0.67 -15.05 -5.49
CA TYR A 156 -2.08 -15.05 -5.15
C TYR A 156 -2.84 -14.12 -6.10
N SER A 157 -4.13 -14.35 -6.26
CA SER A 157 -5.00 -13.51 -7.09
C SER A 157 -5.04 -12.07 -6.56
N ARG A 158 -5.10 -11.08 -7.45
CA ARG A 158 -5.17 -9.65 -7.11
C ARG A 158 -3.93 -9.10 -6.37
N LYS A 159 -2.77 -9.70 -6.59
CA LYS A 159 -1.51 -9.20 -6.04
C LYS A 159 -1.26 -7.75 -6.47
N ASN A 160 -0.80 -6.91 -5.54
CA ASN A 160 -0.61 -5.46 -5.71
C ASN A 160 -1.86 -4.64 -6.05
N TRP A 161 -3.06 -5.22 -6.06
CA TRP A 161 -4.29 -4.41 -6.14
C TRP A 161 -4.48 -3.59 -4.87
N SER A 162 -4.06 -4.12 -3.72
CA SER A 162 -4.17 -3.43 -2.43
C SER A 162 -3.02 -2.47 -2.12
N SER A 163 -2.08 -2.24 -3.04
CA SER A 163 -0.93 -1.34 -2.77
C SER A 163 -1.30 0.13 -2.93
N VAL A 164 -2.20 0.45 -3.85
CA VAL A 164 -2.81 1.78 -4.02
C VAL A 164 -4.31 1.59 -4.12
N VAL A 165 -5.07 2.11 -3.15
CA VAL A 165 -6.52 1.92 -3.10
C VAL A 165 -7.21 3.23 -2.75
N MET A 166 -8.06 3.71 -3.64
CA MET A 166 -8.99 4.80 -3.34
C MET A 166 -10.25 4.21 -2.71
N PHE A 167 -10.52 4.49 -1.44
CA PHE A 167 -11.68 4.01 -0.70
C PHE A 167 -12.81 5.04 -0.71
N ASN A 168 -14.01 4.64 -1.12
CA ASN A 168 -15.25 5.30 -0.75
C ASN A 168 -15.67 4.80 0.64
N CYS A 169 -15.18 5.48 1.68
CA CYS A 169 -15.31 5.01 3.06
C CYS A 169 -16.77 4.93 3.53
N SER A 170 -17.67 5.69 2.87
CA SER A 170 -19.11 5.69 3.13
C SER A 170 -19.92 4.66 2.33
N HIS A 171 -19.28 3.92 1.41
CA HIS A 171 -19.99 3.02 0.52
C HIS A 171 -20.66 1.86 1.28
N LYS A 172 -21.89 1.53 0.90
CA LYS A 172 -22.71 0.46 1.52
C LYS A 172 -22.06 -0.92 1.49
N GLY A 173 -21.11 -1.15 0.57
CA GLY A 173 -20.31 -2.38 0.51
C GLY A 173 -19.47 -2.63 1.76
N HIS A 174 -19.19 -1.58 2.55
CA HIS A 174 -18.49 -1.70 3.83
C HIS A 174 -19.43 -1.95 5.02
N LYS A 175 -20.75 -2.06 4.82
CA LYS A 175 -21.73 -2.15 5.93
C LYS A 175 -21.47 -3.31 6.89
N ASN A 176 -21.06 -4.46 6.37
CA ASN A 176 -20.77 -5.65 7.17
C ASN A 176 -19.27 -5.83 7.43
N TYR A 177 -18.45 -4.87 7.01
CA TYR A 177 -17.01 -4.88 7.19
C TYR A 177 -16.64 -4.17 8.50
N THR A 178 -15.83 -4.81 9.33
CA THR A 178 -15.50 -4.32 10.68
C THR A 178 -14.00 -4.23 10.91
N VAL A 179 -13.60 -3.46 11.94
CA VAL A 179 -12.21 -3.44 12.44
C VAL A 179 -11.72 -4.83 12.86
N ASP A 180 -12.66 -5.69 13.27
CA ASP A 180 -12.38 -7.06 13.66
C ASP A 180 -12.08 -7.94 12.47
N ASP A 181 -12.73 -7.72 11.32
CA ASP A 181 -12.41 -8.45 10.10
C ASP A 181 -10.95 -8.21 9.68
N VAL A 182 -10.45 -6.97 9.78
CA VAL A 182 -9.02 -6.67 9.55
C VAL A 182 -8.11 -7.50 10.46
N SER A 183 -8.52 -7.66 11.72
CA SER A 183 -7.70 -8.32 12.72
C SER A 183 -7.83 -9.84 12.73
N THR A 184 -8.86 -10.43 12.10
CA THR A 184 -9.20 -11.86 12.27
C THR A 184 -9.40 -12.63 10.97
N LYS A 185 -9.72 -11.97 9.85
CA LYS A 185 -9.89 -12.67 8.56
C LYS A 185 -8.54 -13.05 7.94
N PRO A 186 -8.48 -14.12 7.14
CA PRO A 186 -7.25 -14.50 6.43
C PRO A 186 -6.69 -13.36 5.59
N GLY A 187 -5.36 -13.29 5.46
CA GLY A 187 -4.72 -12.23 4.68
C GLY A 187 -5.18 -12.22 3.22
N LEU A 188 -5.34 -13.39 2.61
CA LEU A 188 -5.89 -13.51 1.26
C LEU A 188 -7.32 -12.99 1.14
N TRP A 189 -8.15 -13.17 2.17
CA TRP A 189 -9.51 -12.63 2.17
C TRP A 189 -9.46 -11.09 2.11
N LEU A 190 -8.51 -10.49 2.82
CA LEU A 190 -8.30 -9.05 2.81
C LEU A 190 -7.76 -8.55 1.46
N HIS A 191 -6.64 -9.11 0.99
CA HIS A 191 -5.99 -8.70 -0.26
C HIS A 191 -6.81 -8.97 -1.53
N ASN A 192 -7.79 -9.88 -1.47
CA ASN A 192 -8.73 -10.12 -2.57
C ASN A 192 -10.01 -9.29 -2.47
N PHE A 193 -10.17 -8.44 -1.46
CA PHE A 193 -11.39 -7.66 -1.22
C PHE A 193 -12.64 -8.53 -1.09
N MET A 194 -12.54 -9.69 -0.44
CA MET A 194 -13.61 -10.70 -0.40
C MET A 194 -14.87 -10.29 0.37
N TRP A 195 -14.91 -9.09 0.96
CA TRP A 195 -16.14 -8.48 1.51
C TRP A 195 -16.93 -7.68 0.47
N LEU A 196 -16.36 -7.44 -0.71
CA LEU A 196 -16.99 -6.71 -1.80
C LEU A 196 -17.37 -7.65 -2.94
N GLU A 197 -18.35 -7.22 -3.72
CA GLU A 197 -18.65 -7.81 -5.02
C GLU A 197 -17.78 -7.13 -6.09
N ASP A 198 -17.32 -7.88 -7.10
CA ASP A 198 -16.40 -7.36 -8.12
C ASP A 198 -16.94 -6.16 -8.91
N LYS A 199 -18.25 -6.08 -9.11
CA LYS A 199 -18.90 -4.94 -9.77
C LYS A 199 -18.79 -3.64 -8.99
N ASP A 200 -18.49 -3.72 -7.69
CA ASP A 200 -18.28 -2.58 -6.79
C ASP A 200 -16.78 -2.17 -6.74
N ILE A 201 -15.89 -2.85 -7.47
CA ILE A 201 -14.45 -2.56 -7.57
C ILE A 201 -14.14 -1.85 -8.90
N GLY A 202 -13.92 -0.53 -8.80
CA GLY A 202 -13.48 0.31 -9.90
C GLY A 202 -12.02 0.08 -10.27
N GLU A 203 -11.63 0.56 -11.45
CA GLU A 203 -10.28 0.39 -12.00
C GLU A 203 -9.55 1.72 -12.11
N LEU A 204 -8.30 1.75 -11.66
CA LEU A 204 -7.35 2.82 -11.92
C LEU A 204 -6.44 2.43 -13.09
N PRO A 205 -6.05 3.39 -13.95
CA PRO A 205 -5.02 3.19 -14.95
C PRO A 205 -3.68 2.81 -14.31
N GLU A 206 -2.91 1.96 -15.00
CA GLU A 206 -1.64 1.42 -14.50
C GLU A 206 -0.60 2.49 -14.15
N GLU A 207 -0.65 3.65 -14.81
CA GLU A 207 0.22 4.80 -14.51
C GLU A 207 0.13 5.27 -13.04
N TRP A 208 -0.97 5.00 -12.34
CA TRP A 208 -1.15 5.32 -10.91
C TRP A 208 -0.57 4.29 -9.94
N ASN A 209 -0.08 3.15 -10.44
CA ASN A 209 0.62 2.14 -9.66
C ASN A 209 1.59 1.39 -10.58
N TRP A 210 2.54 2.11 -11.17
CA TRP A 210 3.57 1.52 -12.01
C TRP A 210 4.49 0.66 -11.14
N LEU A 211 4.62 -0.62 -11.46
CA LEU A 211 5.35 -1.59 -10.64
C LEU A 211 6.76 -1.84 -11.20
N ASP A 212 7.76 -1.57 -10.37
CA ASP A 212 9.15 -1.90 -10.66
C ASP A 212 9.32 -3.39 -10.99
N GLY A 213 9.96 -3.68 -12.13
CA GLY A 213 10.17 -5.03 -12.65
C GLY A 213 8.94 -5.70 -13.28
N HIS A 214 7.84 -4.97 -13.50
CA HIS A 214 6.63 -5.54 -14.12
C HIS A 214 5.97 -4.62 -15.14
N SER A 215 5.71 -3.36 -14.77
CA SER A 215 5.01 -2.43 -15.65
C SER A 215 5.87 -2.07 -16.88
N PRO A 216 5.25 -1.80 -18.05
CA PRO A 216 6.00 -1.47 -19.25
C PRO A 216 6.91 -0.25 -19.07
N ALA A 217 8.15 -0.33 -19.56
CA ALA A 217 9.09 0.80 -19.53
C ALA A 217 8.62 2.00 -20.37
N SER A 218 7.76 1.78 -21.36
CA SER A 218 7.17 2.85 -22.18
C SER A 218 6.04 3.62 -21.48
N LEU A 219 5.58 3.17 -20.30
CA LEU A 219 4.50 3.80 -19.58
C LEU A 219 5.05 4.93 -18.69
N ASP A 220 4.61 6.16 -18.97
CA ASP A 220 4.95 7.33 -18.16
C ASP A 220 4.18 7.29 -16.83
N ALA A 221 4.87 6.92 -15.76
CA ALA A 221 4.26 6.67 -14.47
C ALA A 221 3.84 7.97 -13.77
N LYS A 222 2.62 8.03 -13.28
CA LYS A 222 2.13 9.10 -12.39
C LYS A 222 2.47 8.85 -10.93
N ASN A 223 2.55 7.59 -10.56
CA ASN A 223 3.02 7.11 -9.27
C ASN A 223 3.81 5.82 -9.47
N VAL A 224 5.06 5.84 -9.01
CA VAL A 224 6.01 4.73 -9.14
C VAL A 224 6.00 3.93 -7.84
N HIS A 225 6.00 2.61 -7.93
CA HIS A 225 6.01 1.67 -6.81
C HIS A 225 7.16 0.67 -6.94
N PHE A 226 8.13 0.77 -6.03
CA PHE A 226 9.35 -0.03 -6.01
C PHE A 226 9.15 -1.42 -5.38
N THR A 227 8.39 -2.29 -6.06
CA THR A 227 7.92 -3.57 -5.50
C THR A 227 9.00 -4.58 -5.11
N ARG A 228 10.22 -4.43 -5.65
CA ARG A 228 11.37 -5.32 -5.42
C ARG A 228 12.33 -4.78 -4.35
N GLY A 229 11.97 -3.70 -3.67
CA GLY A 229 12.90 -2.79 -3.01
C GLY A 229 13.22 -1.64 -3.95
N GLY A 230 13.75 -0.53 -3.43
CA GLY A 230 14.00 0.66 -4.24
C GLY A 230 15.41 1.23 -4.06
N PRO A 231 15.65 2.48 -4.49
CA PRO A 231 16.99 3.07 -4.54
C PRO A 231 17.71 3.13 -3.20
N TRP A 232 16.99 3.12 -2.08
CA TRP A 232 17.56 3.05 -0.72
C TRP A 232 18.16 1.68 -0.37
N PHE A 233 17.96 0.67 -1.22
CA PHE A 233 18.61 -0.65 -1.17
C PHE A 233 19.59 -0.91 -2.31
N ARG A 234 19.96 0.12 -3.08
CA ARG A 234 20.94 0.02 -4.16
C ARG A 234 22.28 -0.53 -3.64
N GLY A 235 22.90 -1.45 -4.38
CA GLY A 235 24.14 -2.12 -4.01
C GLY A 235 23.98 -3.23 -2.96
N ALA A 236 22.76 -3.50 -2.50
CA ALA A 236 22.45 -4.59 -1.57
C ALA A 236 21.46 -5.59 -2.19
N VAL A 237 20.16 -5.30 -2.11
CA VAL A 237 19.09 -6.21 -2.55
C VAL A 237 18.32 -5.70 -3.76
N TRP A 238 18.66 -4.51 -4.25
CA TRP A 238 18.00 -3.89 -5.40
C TRP A 238 19.00 -3.27 -6.36
N GLU A 239 18.72 -3.43 -7.66
CA GLU A 239 19.37 -2.75 -8.78
C GLU A 239 18.32 -2.48 -9.87
N PRO A 240 18.49 -1.42 -10.69
CA PRO A 240 17.63 -1.18 -11.85
C PRO A 240 17.76 -2.34 -12.85
N ILE A 241 16.64 -2.81 -13.40
CA ILE A 241 16.66 -3.84 -14.46
C ILE A 241 16.85 -3.19 -15.83
N ASN A 242 16.34 -1.97 -15.99
CA ASN A 242 16.34 -1.25 -17.26
C ASN A 242 16.56 0.26 -17.05
N GLU A 243 16.67 1.00 -18.15
CA GLU A 243 16.90 2.45 -18.15
C GLU A 243 15.76 3.23 -17.46
N GLN A 244 14.52 2.79 -17.60
CA GLN A 244 13.36 3.44 -16.98
C GLN A 244 13.40 3.31 -15.45
N ASP A 245 13.78 2.13 -14.94
CA ASP A 245 13.99 1.92 -13.50
C ASP A 245 15.08 2.86 -12.97
N GLU A 246 16.17 3.06 -13.73
CA GLU A 246 17.24 3.97 -13.35
C GLU A 246 16.76 5.43 -13.34
N ILE A 247 15.98 5.85 -14.34
CA ILE A 247 15.38 7.19 -14.39
C ILE A 247 14.53 7.43 -13.14
N TYR A 248 13.60 6.53 -12.83
CA TYR A 248 12.74 6.68 -11.65
C TYR A 248 13.52 6.59 -10.35
N ALA A 249 14.60 5.81 -10.30
CA ALA A 249 15.48 5.77 -9.15
C ALA A 249 16.22 7.09 -8.92
N GLN A 250 16.72 7.73 -9.98
CA GLN A 250 17.35 9.05 -9.89
C GLN A 250 16.36 10.13 -9.47
N GLU A 251 15.12 10.10 -9.98
CA GLU A 251 14.06 11.01 -9.53
C GLU A 251 13.78 10.84 -8.03
N TRP A 252 13.65 9.59 -7.55
CA TRP A 252 13.46 9.29 -6.14
C TRP A 252 14.65 9.78 -5.29
N LEU A 253 15.88 9.57 -5.75
CA LEU A 253 17.09 10.07 -5.06
C LEU A 253 17.10 11.59 -4.97
N GLY A 254 16.72 12.29 -6.04
CA GLY A 254 16.56 13.74 -6.03
C GLY A 254 15.54 14.20 -4.97
N LEU A 255 14.36 13.56 -4.93
CA LEU A 255 13.35 13.84 -3.90
C LEU A 255 13.86 13.55 -2.48
N SER A 256 14.64 12.49 -2.29
CA SER A 256 15.20 12.14 -0.99
C SER A 256 16.16 13.20 -0.44
N GLN A 257 16.93 13.86 -1.32
CA GLN A 257 17.88 14.92 -0.96
C GLN A 257 17.19 16.24 -0.60
N GLU A 258 15.94 16.45 -1.02
CA GLU A 258 15.15 17.64 -0.68
C GLU A 258 14.58 17.59 0.75
N ILE A 259 14.55 16.39 1.36
CA ILE A 259 14.01 16.17 2.70
C ILE A 259 15.05 16.62 3.72
N LYS A 260 14.73 17.68 4.48
CA LYS A 260 15.57 18.23 5.55
C LYS A 260 15.43 17.47 6.86
#